data_AF-A0A835V9E4-F1
#
_entry.id   AF-A0A835V9E4-F1
#
_cell.length_a   1.000
_cell.length_b   1.000
_cell.length_c   1.000
_cell.angle_alpha   90.00
_cell.angle_beta   90.00
_cell.angle_gamma   90.00
#
_symmetry.space_group_name_H-M   'P 1'
#
loop_
_entity.id
_entity.type
_entity.pdbx_description
1 polymer ?
#
loop_
_entity_poly.entity_id
_entity_poly.type
_entity_poly.pdbx_seq_one_letter_code
_entity_poly.pdbx_strand_id
1 'polypeptide(L)'
;MDRWKCFWWNRGAAYGVVSNEPEPFSLPSPIPEWPKGEGFAKGSIVLGELEVINITKFESIWSCYQSKDKKKGATFYKPAGIPNGFSCLGHYGQPNDQAFQGFVLAAKASVTSEGVSLPPLQKPVDYTLIWCSANWQEDGHDGFGCFWLPCPSEGYKAVGYVVTKDSNKPSIEEVRCVRADLTETCQSHDTILNIESGDLDFAFTIWMTRPLLRGMWCKGVSVGTFCCSINNSLEDEMDISCLKNFDPSFLSMPNLDQIHALIKHYGPTVFFHPKEIYFPSSVSWFFQNGAVLHKKGDEDGQPIDLDGSNLPAGGYNDGEYWIDLPDDDRSDQLKLGSIHSSELYVHVKPALGGTFTDIVMWVLLLQWSCNTQGWFAEYLSQKDCGGEWVNASNLEYIEGNRAIIYSSKSGHASFPHPGTYLQGSDKLGVGVRNDAARSKFYVDSSVHYQIIAAEYMGDAVAEPCWLQYMREWGPSIEYNSRAELDKIISFLPISLRFTVERVFNKLPVELYGESGPSGPKEKDNWVGDERS
;
A
#
# COMPACT_ATOMS: atom_id res chain seq x y z
N MET A 1 24.23 55.20 26.61
CA MET A 1 22.77 55.06 26.45
C MET A 1 22.56 53.87 25.51
N ASP A 2 22.81 52.66 25.99
CA ASP A 2 21.94 51.83 26.84
C ASP A 2 20.85 51.10 26.04
N ARG A 3 21.00 49.77 25.99
CA ARG A 3 19.97 48.70 26.08
C ARG A 3 18.97 48.62 24.90
N TRP A 4 18.72 47.45 24.28
CA TRP A 4 18.42 46.13 24.84
C TRP A 4 18.72 45.00 23.83
N LYS A 5 19.52 44.00 24.24
CA LYS A 5 19.17 42.60 24.55
C LYS A 5 19.22 41.59 23.38
N CYS A 6 20.43 41.04 23.20
CA CYS A 6 20.75 39.61 23.25
C CYS A 6 19.55 38.64 23.34
N PHE A 7 19.32 37.85 22.28
CA PHE A 7 18.72 36.51 22.40
C PHE A 7 19.86 35.49 22.52
N TRP A 8 20.15 35.11 23.77
CA TRP A 8 21.03 33.99 24.09
C TRP A 8 20.28 32.69 23.78
N TRP A 9 20.88 31.83 22.96
CA TRP A 9 20.51 30.43 22.92
C TRP A 9 21.18 29.74 24.10
N ASN A 10 20.46 29.65 25.22
CA ASN A 10 20.82 28.70 26.27
C ASN A 10 20.50 27.30 25.75
N ARG A 11 21.50 26.56 25.25
CA ARG A 11 21.42 25.10 25.19
C ARG A 11 21.50 24.61 26.63
N GLY A 12 20.33 24.33 27.22
CA GLY A 12 20.27 23.57 28.46
C GLY A 12 20.97 22.24 28.24
N ALA A 13 21.95 21.94 29.10
CA ALA A 13 22.67 20.68 29.12
C ALA A 13 21.66 19.51 29.14
N ALA A 14 21.63 18.73 28.06
CA ALA A 14 20.83 17.50 28.01
C ALA A 14 21.61 16.41 28.74
N TYR A 15 21.18 16.15 29.98
CA TYR A 15 21.53 14.94 30.71
C TYR A 15 21.25 13.70 29.84
N GLY A 16 22.23 12.80 29.75
CA GLY A 16 22.15 11.41 29.29
C GLY A 16 21.10 11.08 28.24
N VAL A 17 21.42 11.27 26.97
CA VAL A 17 20.57 10.80 25.86
C VAL A 17 20.80 9.30 25.69
N VAL A 18 19.87 8.49 26.19
CA VAL A 18 19.73 7.10 25.74
C VAL A 18 19.19 7.16 24.31
N SER A 19 19.94 6.63 23.35
CA SER A 19 19.47 6.40 21.99
C SER A 19 18.33 5.39 22.05
N ASN A 20 17.08 5.85 21.93
CA ASN A 20 15.95 4.95 21.81
C ASN A 20 15.85 4.54 20.34
N GLU A 21 16.64 3.54 19.95
CA GLU A 21 16.43 2.86 18.68
C GLU A 21 14.99 2.32 18.63
N PRO A 22 14.34 2.33 17.45
CA PRO A 22 12.99 1.80 17.30
C PRO A 22 12.91 0.35 17.79
N GLU A 23 11.93 0.06 18.65
CA GLU A 23 11.72 -1.31 19.12
C GLU A 23 11.22 -2.21 17.97
N PRO A 24 11.70 -3.46 17.87
CA PRO A 24 11.20 -4.41 16.89
C PRO A 24 9.74 -4.77 17.16
N PHE A 25 8.92 -4.73 16.12
CA PHE A 25 7.56 -5.22 16.22
C PHE A 25 7.53 -6.74 16.11
N SER A 26 6.64 -7.35 16.86
CA SER A 26 6.30 -8.77 16.73
C SER A 26 4.79 -8.92 16.72
N LEU A 27 4.30 -9.79 15.84
CA LEU A 27 2.88 -10.15 15.81
C LEU A 27 2.45 -10.79 17.14
N PRO A 28 1.17 -10.71 17.52
CA PRO A 28 0.68 -11.25 18.79
C PRO A 28 0.88 -12.76 18.94
N SER A 29 0.98 -13.50 17.84
CA SER A 29 1.23 -14.94 17.80
C SER A 29 2.34 -15.30 16.81
N PRO A 30 3.09 -16.38 17.08
CA PRO A 30 4.16 -16.83 16.20
C PRO A 30 3.62 -17.26 14.83
N ILE A 31 4.48 -17.21 13.84
CA ILE A 31 4.19 -17.72 12.50
C ILE A 31 4.03 -19.25 12.58
N PRO A 32 2.92 -19.84 12.10
CA PRO A 32 2.70 -21.27 12.15
C PRO A 32 3.55 -22.00 11.10
N GLU A 33 3.61 -23.32 11.21
CA GLU A 33 4.11 -24.14 10.11
C GLU A 33 3.07 -24.17 8.99
N TRP A 34 3.48 -23.76 7.79
CA TRP A 34 2.62 -23.76 6.62
C TRP A 34 2.44 -25.17 6.04
N PRO A 35 1.30 -25.45 5.39
CA PRO A 35 1.13 -26.65 4.60
C PRO A 35 2.27 -26.86 3.59
N LYS A 36 2.51 -28.12 3.21
CA LYS A 36 3.57 -28.45 2.26
C LYS A 36 3.34 -27.74 0.92
N GLY A 37 4.42 -27.21 0.36
CA GLY A 37 4.46 -26.58 -0.96
C GLY A 37 5.87 -26.64 -1.53
N GLU A 38 6.11 -25.86 -2.57
CA GLU A 38 7.36 -25.93 -3.33
C GLU A 38 8.38 -24.86 -2.87
N GLY A 39 8.02 -23.57 -2.93
CA GLY A 39 8.91 -22.46 -2.57
C GLY A 39 8.35 -21.43 -1.57
N PHE A 40 7.04 -21.45 -1.30
CA PHE A 40 6.39 -20.50 -0.39
C PHE A 40 7.01 -20.49 1.01
N ALA A 41 7.17 -19.28 1.58
CA ALA A 41 7.69 -19.02 2.93
C ALA A 41 9.10 -19.60 3.24
N LYS A 42 9.89 -19.95 2.22
CA LYS A 42 11.28 -20.43 2.39
C LYS A 42 12.25 -19.36 2.88
N GLY A 43 11.91 -18.08 2.67
CA GLY A 43 12.78 -16.93 2.97
C GLY A 43 13.85 -16.65 1.90
N SER A 44 13.96 -17.48 0.87
CA SER A 44 14.76 -17.26 -0.33
C SER A 44 13.98 -17.55 -1.61
N ILE A 45 14.29 -16.83 -2.68
CA ILE A 45 13.62 -16.91 -3.99
C ILE A 45 14.70 -16.85 -5.08
N VAL A 46 14.51 -17.58 -6.18
CA VAL A 46 15.37 -17.50 -7.36
C VAL A 46 14.70 -16.61 -8.40
N LEU A 47 15.34 -15.50 -8.77
CA LEU A 47 14.84 -14.50 -9.72
C LEU A 47 15.34 -14.74 -11.16
N GLY A 48 15.83 -15.95 -11.45
CA GLY A 48 16.59 -16.29 -12.65
C GLY A 48 18.06 -16.55 -12.31
N GLU A 49 18.97 -15.68 -12.77
CA GLU A 49 20.41 -15.79 -12.48
C GLU A 49 20.80 -15.35 -11.05
N LEU A 50 19.85 -14.81 -10.28
CA LEU A 50 20.06 -14.36 -8.90
C LEU A 50 19.22 -15.18 -7.94
N GLU A 51 19.84 -15.75 -6.91
CA GLU A 51 19.15 -16.21 -5.72
C GLU A 51 19.17 -15.07 -4.70
N VAL A 52 17.99 -14.66 -4.20
CA VAL A 52 17.86 -13.64 -3.18
C VAL A 52 17.35 -14.22 -1.88
N ILE A 53 17.81 -13.66 -0.76
CA ILE A 53 17.36 -14.03 0.58
C ILE A 53 16.94 -12.78 1.35
N ASN A 54 15.86 -12.90 2.09
CA ASN A 54 15.37 -11.85 2.97
C ASN A 54 16.25 -11.74 4.24
N ILE A 55 16.82 -10.56 4.49
CA ILE A 55 17.56 -10.22 5.70
C ILE A 55 16.75 -9.26 6.56
N THR A 56 16.45 -9.69 7.79
CA THR A 56 15.71 -8.92 8.81
C THR A 56 16.55 -8.59 10.04
N LYS A 57 17.85 -8.93 10.02
CA LYS A 57 18.81 -8.64 11.10
C LYS A 57 19.72 -7.50 10.67
N PHE A 58 19.95 -6.56 11.59
CA PHE A 58 20.58 -5.30 11.26
C PHE A 58 21.46 -4.77 12.39
N GLU A 59 22.49 -4.03 12.02
CA GLU A 59 23.37 -3.27 12.90
C GLU A 59 23.15 -1.77 12.66
N SER A 60 22.81 -1.04 13.72
CA SER A 60 22.60 0.42 13.67
C SER A 60 23.91 1.14 13.34
N ILE A 61 23.88 2.02 12.35
CA ILE A 61 25.04 2.83 11.93
C ILE A 61 24.91 4.25 12.47
N TRP A 62 23.77 4.88 12.18
CA TRP A 62 23.54 6.29 12.47
C TRP A 62 22.05 6.57 12.69
N SER A 63 21.77 7.41 13.69
CA SER A 63 20.42 7.92 13.97
C SER A 63 20.44 9.44 13.94
N CYS A 64 19.46 10.03 13.27
CA CYS A 64 19.24 11.47 13.26
C CYS A 64 17.90 11.84 13.87
N TYR A 65 17.87 12.94 14.62
CA TYR A 65 16.68 13.43 15.30
C TYR A 65 16.47 14.91 14.97
N GLN A 66 15.24 15.29 14.63
CA GLN A 66 14.88 16.70 14.46
C GLN A 66 14.74 17.34 15.84
N SER A 67 15.41 18.49 16.02
CA SER A 67 15.66 19.15 17.32
C SER A 67 14.42 19.51 18.16
N LYS A 68 13.21 19.42 17.60
CA LYS A 68 11.95 19.79 18.26
C LYS A 68 11.09 18.59 18.66
N ASP A 69 11.29 17.41 18.07
CA ASP A 69 10.50 16.21 18.35
C ASP A 69 11.38 14.97 18.17
N LYS A 70 11.67 14.28 19.27
CA LYS A 70 12.55 13.09 19.28
C LYS A 70 11.98 11.92 18.48
N LYS A 71 10.68 11.93 18.14
CA LYS A 71 10.06 10.93 17.26
C LYS A 71 10.27 11.24 15.79
N LYS A 72 10.54 12.50 15.44
CA LYS A 72 10.76 12.92 14.05
C LYS A 72 12.25 12.82 13.73
N GLY A 73 12.61 11.74 13.05
CA GLY A 73 13.99 11.38 12.76
C GLY A 73 14.03 10.09 11.94
N ALA A 74 15.23 9.61 11.68
CA ALA A 74 15.44 8.36 10.97
C ALA A 74 16.68 7.66 11.51
N THR A 75 16.68 6.33 11.43
CA THR A 75 17.83 5.49 11.76
C THR A 75 18.18 4.62 10.56
N PHE A 76 19.48 4.50 10.32
CA PHE A 76 20.07 3.78 9.20
C PHE A 76 20.89 2.60 9.69
N TYR A 77 20.78 1.50 8.98
CA TYR A 77 21.27 0.21 9.42
C TYR A 77 22.00 -0.54 8.31
N LYS A 78 23.04 -1.28 8.72
CA LYS A 78 23.72 -2.26 7.90
C LYS A 78 23.07 -3.64 8.08
N PRO A 79 22.77 -4.38 7.01
CA PRO A 79 22.30 -5.76 7.15
C PRO A 79 23.37 -6.65 7.79
N ALA A 80 22.96 -7.48 8.73
CA ALA A 80 23.83 -8.34 9.52
C ALA A 80 23.44 -9.82 9.38
N GLY A 81 24.40 -10.72 9.61
CA GLY A 81 24.16 -12.16 9.52
C GLY A 81 23.84 -12.68 8.11
N ILE A 82 24.36 -12.01 7.07
CA ILE A 82 24.21 -12.44 5.67
C ILE A 82 24.88 -13.83 5.50
N PRO A 83 24.17 -14.85 4.98
CA PRO A 83 24.74 -16.18 4.82
C PRO A 83 25.91 -16.23 3.82
N ASN A 84 26.81 -17.19 4.02
CA ASN A 84 27.97 -17.38 3.15
C ASN A 84 27.56 -17.54 1.67
N GLY A 85 28.20 -16.75 0.80
CA GLY A 85 27.94 -16.73 -0.64
C GLY A 85 26.89 -15.70 -1.08
N PHE A 86 26.10 -15.15 -0.16
CA PHE A 86 25.26 -13.99 -0.42
C PHE A 86 26.03 -12.70 -0.18
N SER A 87 25.68 -11.67 -0.93
CA SER A 87 26.29 -10.35 -0.88
C SER A 87 25.24 -9.28 -0.56
N CYS A 88 25.64 -8.28 0.21
CA CYS A 88 24.82 -7.10 0.48
C CYS A 88 24.59 -6.28 -0.81
N LEU A 89 23.40 -5.73 -0.96
CA LEU A 89 23.01 -4.89 -2.09
C LEU A 89 22.84 -3.40 -1.71
N GLY A 90 22.73 -3.10 -0.42
CA GLY A 90 22.55 -1.75 0.11
C GLY A 90 22.18 -1.79 1.59
N HIS A 91 22.07 -0.61 2.19
CA HIS A 91 21.69 -0.42 3.59
C HIS A 91 20.20 -0.12 3.73
N TYR A 92 19.70 -0.30 4.95
CA TYR A 92 18.31 -0.03 5.31
C TYR A 92 18.18 1.31 6.03
N GLY A 93 17.03 1.96 5.90
CA GLY A 93 16.69 3.16 6.65
C GLY A 93 15.20 3.20 6.93
N GLN A 94 14.82 3.72 8.10
CA GLN A 94 13.42 3.94 8.44
C GLN A 94 13.23 5.17 9.33
N PRO A 95 12.02 5.75 9.34
CA PRO A 95 11.62 6.74 10.34
C PRO A 95 11.68 6.20 11.77
N ASN A 96 11.92 7.09 12.73
CA ASN A 96 12.01 6.76 14.17
C ASN A 96 10.66 6.73 14.88
N ASP A 97 9.58 7.17 14.22
CA ASP A 97 8.21 7.11 14.73
C ASP A 97 7.50 5.78 14.39
N GLN A 98 8.19 4.87 13.70
CA GLN A 98 7.67 3.56 13.32
C GLN A 98 8.42 2.44 14.05
N ALA A 99 7.70 1.36 14.39
CA ALA A 99 8.32 0.16 14.94
C ALA A 99 9.24 -0.52 13.90
N PHE A 100 10.31 -1.16 14.36
CA PHE A 100 11.28 -1.77 13.46
C PHE A 100 10.73 -3.04 12.79
N GLN A 101 10.57 -3.01 11.47
CA GLN A 101 10.00 -4.08 10.64
C GLN A 101 10.67 -4.23 9.26
N GLY A 102 11.82 -3.59 9.09
CA GLY A 102 12.51 -3.53 7.81
C GLY A 102 13.03 -4.85 7.30
N PHE A 103 13.25 -4.89 5.99
CA PHE A 103 14.00 -5.95 5.35
C PHE A 103 14.93 -5.38 4.27
N VAL A 104 15.99 -6.12 3.97
CA VAL A 104 16.81 -5.92 2.77
C VAL A 104 17.06 -7.26 2.11
N LEU A 105 17.02 -7.31 0.78
CA LEU A 105 17.42 -8.50 0.03
C LEU A 105 18.94 -8.55 -0.13
N ALA A 106 19.53 -9.68 0.25
CA ALA A 106 20.90 -10.04 -0.14
C ALA A 106 20.86 -11.00 -1.33
N ALA A 107 21.84 -10.91 -2.22
CA ALA A 107 21.84 -11.69 -3.47
C ALA A 107 23.09 -12.54 -3.64
N LYS A 108 22.91 -13.66 -4.32
CA LYS A 108 23.95 -14.59 -4.74
C LYS A 108 23.75 -14.90 -6.21
N ALA A 109 24.84 -15.01 -6.97
CA ALA A 109 24.77 -15.51 -8.34
C ALA A 109 24.40 -17.00 -8.32
N SER A 110 23.31 -17.35 -9.01
CA SER A 110 22.94 -18.73 -9.31
C SER A 110 23.86 -19.29 -10.41
N VAL A 111 24.10 -20.60 -10.41
CA VAL A 111 25.04 -21.22 -11.36
C VAL A 111 24.43 -21.16 -12.76
N THR A 112 25.00 -20.34 -13.65
CA THR A 112 24.67 -20.35 -15.07
C THR A 112 25.52 -21.38 -15.82
N SER A 113 24.85 -22.08 -16.74
CA SER A 113 25.42 -22.96 -17.75
C SER A 113 26.49 -22.24 -18.58
N GLU A 114 27.57 -22.96 -18.88
CA GLU A 114 28.80 -22.49 -19.53
C GLU A 114 28.55 -21.49 -20.70
N GLY A 115 29.03 -20.25 -20.55
CA GLY A 115 28.94 -19.21 -21.57
C GLY A 115 29.55 -17.87 -21.15
N VAL A 116 30.00 -17.09 -22.14
CA VAL A 116 30.84 -15.86 -22.06
C VAL A 116 30.04 -14.62 -21.61
N SER A 117 29.18 -14.70 -20.60
CA SER A 117 28.46 -13.54 -20.06
C SER A 117 29.17 -12.93 -18.84
N LEU A 118 29.08 -11.60 -18.69
CA LEU A 118 29.47 -10.91 -17.46
C LEU A 118 28.76 -11.53 -16.24
N PRO A 119 29.43 -11.63 -15.06
CA PRO A 119 28.80 -12.22 -13.87
C PRO A 119 27.55 -11.42 -13.44
N PRO A 120 26.54 -12.07 -12.83
CA PRO A 120 25.33 -11.38 -12.37
C PRO A 120 25.58 -10.27 -11.32
N LEU A 121 26.64 -10.43 -10.53
CA LEU A 121 27.02 -9.53 -9.43
C LEU A 121 28.48 -9.12 -9.57
N GLN A 122 28.76 -7.83 -9.38
CA GLN A 122 30.10 -7.26 -9.48
C GLN A 122 30.35 -6.23 -8.37
N LYS A 123 31.59 -6.08 -7.94
CA LYS A 123 31.97 -5.02 -6.98
C LYS A 123 31.86 -3.64 -7.64
N PRO A 124 31.42 -2.60 -6.91
CA PRO A 124 31.56 -1.22 -7.41
C PRO A 124 33.04 -0.89 -7.66
N VAL A 125 33.29 0.02 -8.60
CA VAL A 125 34.65 0.51 -8.89
C VAL A 125 35.09 1.59 -7.91
N ASP A 126 34.12 2.34 -7.39
CA ASP A 126 34.32 3.40 -6.40
C ASP A 126 33.00 3.74 -5.68
N TYR A 127 33.00 4.75 -4.82
CA TYR A 127 31.80 5.37 -4.26
C TYR A 127 31.81 6.88 -4.44
N THR A 128 30.65 7.43 -4.78
CA THR A 128 30.39 8.87 -4.79
C THR A 128 29.75 9.26 -3.46
N LEU A 129 30.35 10.24 -2.77
CA LEU A 129 29.73 10.84 -1.59
C LEU A 129 28.56 11.72 -2.03
N ILE A 130 27.34 11.38 -1.61
CA ILE A 130 26.18 12.22 -1.86
C ILE A 130 26.09 13.26 -0.75
N TRP A 131 25.89 12.84 0.49
CA TRP A 131 25.69 13.77 1.61
C TRP A 131 26.45 13.30 2.85
N CYS A 132 26.91 14.24 3.68
CA CYS A 132 27.41 13.90 5.00
C CYS A 132 27.04 14.95 6.06
N SER A 133 26.65 14.48 7.24
CA SER A 133 26.32 15.35 8.37
C SER A 133 27.55 16.01 9.01
N ALA A 134 28.77 15.64 8.64
CA ALA A 134 30.00 16.29 9.10
C ALA A 134 30.02 17.81 8.84
N ASN A 135 29.30 18.26 7.81
CA ASN A 135 29.15 19.68 7.50
C ASN A 135 28.22 20.45 8.46
N TRP A 136 27.60 19.77 9.44
CA TRP A 136 26.52 20.31 10.28
C TRP A 136 26.85 20.48 11.78
N GLN A 137 28.02 20.06 12.28
CA GLN A 137 28.33 20.19 13.72
C GLN A 137 29.80 20.52 14.00
N GLU A 138 30.02 21.65 14.68
CA GLU A 138 31.23 21.90 15.48
C GLU A 138 31.11 21.30 16.90
N ASP A 139 29.92 20.99 17.42
CA ASP A 139 29.72 20.56 18.82
C ASP A 139 28.55 19.58 19.03
N GLY A 140 28.74 18.28 18.78
CA GLY A 140 27.77 17.23 19.12
C GLY A 140 28.41 15.84 19.24
N HIS A 141 28.10 15.13 20.33
CA HIS A 141 28.63 13.80 20.66
C HIS A 141 27.90 12.63 19.95
N ASP A 142 26.95 12.92 19.06
CA ASP A 142 26.23 11.93 18.25
C ASP A 142 26.94 11.86 16.90
N GLY A 143 27.56 10.71 16.58
CA GLY A 143 28.42 10.55 15.39
C GLY A 143 27.80 11.03 14.06
N PHE A 144 28.62 11.15 13.02
CA PHE A 144 28.18 11.64 11.72
C PHE A 144 27.64 10.52 10.82
N GLY A 145 26.68 10.82 9.95
CA GLY A 145 26.18 9.91 8.92
C GLY A 145 26.61 10.43 7.54
N CYS A 146 27.41 9.65 6.82
CA CYS A 146 27.74 9.92 5.42
C CYS A 146 27.06 8.89 4.50
N PHE A 147 26.45 9.35 3.41
CA PHE A 147 25.67 8.58 2.45
C PHE A 147 26.43 8.48 1.14
N TRP A 148 26.61 7.25 0.68
CA TRP A 148 27.45 6.91 -0.46
C TRP A 148 26.65 6.15 -1.51
N LEU A 149 26.78 6.59 -2.77
CA LEU A 149 26.27 5.87 -3.93
C LEU A 149 27.40 4.99 -4.49
N PRO A 150 27.21 3.66 -4.60
CA PRO A 150 28.18 2.80 -5.27
C PRO A 150 28.30 3.15 -6.75
N CYS A 151 29.52 3.30 -7.28
CA CYS A 151 29.77 3.50 -8.70
C CYS A 151 29.86 2.13 -9.40
N PRO A 152 28.84 1.72 -10.19
CA PRO A 152 28.89 0.45 -10.89
C PRO A 152 29.93 0.48 -12.04
N SER A 153 30.52 -0.67 -12.36
CA SER A 153 31.26 -0.85 -13.62
C SER A 153 30.32 -0.82 -14.83
N GLU A 154 30.88 -0.63 -16.03
CA GLU A 154 30.11 -0.66 -17.28
C GLU A 154 29.28 -1.96 -17.40
N GLY A 155 27.99 -1.81 -17.74
CA GLY A 155 27.03 -2.92 -17.81
C GLY A 155 26.35 -3.30 -16.49
N TYR A 156 26.59 -2.56 -15.40
CA TYR A 156 25.98 -2.81 -14.09
C TYR A 156 25.23 -1.57 -13.57
N LYS A 157 24.35 -1.80 -12.59
CA LYS A 157 23.59 -0.77 -11.89
C LYS A 157 23.74 -0.95 -10.38
N ALA A 158 23.77 0.18 -9.66
CA ALA A 158 23.60 0.17 -8.21
C ALA A 158 22.12 -0.08 -7.89
N VAL A 159 21.85 -0.77 -6.78
CA VAL A 159 20.48 -1.11 -6.36
C VAL A 159 20.17 -0.62 -4.94
N GLY A 160 21.10 0.14 -4.34
CA GLY A 160 20.97 0.67 -2.99
C GLY A 160 22.16 1.53 -2.59
N TYR A 161 22.00 2.29 -1.51
CA TYR A 161 22.99 3.20 -0.95
C TYR A 161 23.70 2.57 0.27
N VAL A 162 24.84 3.13 0.63
CA VAL A 162 25.65 2.72 1.80
C VAL A 162 25.79 3.91 2.75
N VAL A 163 25.68 3.65 4.06
CA VAL A 163 25.87 4.65 5.11
C VAL A 163 27.09 4.30 5.95
N THR A 164 27.90 5.31 6.28
CA THR A 164 29.04 5.19 7.19
C THR A 164 28.91 6.17 8.34
N LYS A 165 29.50 5.79 9.49
CA LYS A 165 29.54 6.62 10.71
C LYS A 165 30.66 7.68 10.71
N ASP A 166 31.46 7.70 9.65
CA ASP A 166 32.60 8.58 9.45
C ASP A 166 32.71 8.97 7.97
N SER A 167 33.59 9.93 7.67
CA SER A 167 33.85 10.38 6.30
C SER A 167 34.75 9.45 5.49
N ASN A 168 35.10 8.27 6.04
CA ASN A 168 35.91 7.32 5.30
C ASN A 168 35.07 6.68 4.21
N LYS A 169 35.64 6.64 3.01
CA LYS A 169 35.03 5.96 1.87
C LYS A 169 34.79 4.48 2.20
N PRO A 170 33.61 3.91 1.88
CA PRO A 170 33.32 2.50 2.09
C PRO A 170 34.26 1.59 1.31
N SER A 171 34.43 0.35 1.78
CA SER A 171 35.14 -0.69 1.02
C SER A 171 34.35 -1.08 -0.24
N ILE A 172 35.03 -1.33 -1.35
CA ILE A 172 34.41 -1.90 -2.56
C ILE A 172 33.89 -3.33 -2.34
N GLU A 173 34.22 -3.96 -1.21
CA GLU A 173 33.64 -5.24 -0.82
C GLU A 173 32.27 -5.12 -0.14
N GLU A 174 31.89 -3.92 0.31
CA GLU A 174 30.72 -3.68 1.18
C GLU A 174 29.41 -4.09 0.52
N VAL A 175 29.25 -3.82 -0.78
CA VAL A 175 28.05 -4.20 -1.56
C VAL A 175 28.43 -4.79 -2.93
N ARG A 176 27.43 -5.29 -3.65
CA ARG A 176 27.54 -5.64 -5.07
C ARG A 176 26.57 -4.82 -5.90
N CYS A 177 27.03 -4.40 -7.07
CA CYS A 177 26.21 -3.91 -8.16
C CYS A 177 25.68 -5.10 -8.98
N VAL A 178 24.54 -4.90 -9.62
CA VAL A 178 23.80 -5.95 -10.34
C VAL A 178 23.91 -5.69 -11.84
N ARG A 179 24.05 -6.75 -12.64
CA ARG A 179 24.11 -6.63 -14.11
C ARG A 179 22.83 -5.97 -14.63
N ALA A 180 22.97 -5.02 -15.56
CA ALA A 180 21.88 -4.10 -15.91
C ALA A 180 20.61 -4.80 -16.46
N ASP A 181 20.76 -5.91 -17.18
CA ASP A 181 19.65 -6.73 -17.68
C ASP A 181 18.87 -7.44 -16.57
N LEU A 182 19.48 -7.63 -15.39
CA LEU A 182 18.86 -8.24 -14.21
C LEU A 182 18.14 -7.21 -13.31
N THR A 183 18.02 -5.98 -13.78
CA THR A 183 17.41 -4.85 -13.04
C THR A 183 16.18 -4.29 -13.75
N GLU A 184 15.38 -3.53 -13.03
CA GLU A 184 14.19 -2.82 -13.51
C GLU A 184 14.21 -1.38 -12.97
N THR A 185 13.65 -0.43 -13.72
CA THR A 185 13.58 0.98 -13.28
C THR A 185 12.79 1.09 -11.98
N CYS A 186 13.27 1.93 -11.06
CA CYS A 186 12.60 2.21 -9.79
C CYS A 186 12.18 3.68 -9.69
N GLN A 187 11.29 3.95 -8.73
CA GLN A 187 10.87 5.29 -8.32
C GLN A 187 11.00 5.46 -6.80
N SER A 188 11.11 6.71 -6.36
CA SER A 188 11.00 7.05 -4.94
C SER A 188 9.57 6.81 -4.44
N HIS A 189 9.47 6.41 -3.19
CA HIS A 189 8.23 6.12 -2.48
C HIS A 189 8.46 6.39 -1.00
N ASP A 190 7.50 7.00 -0.32
CA ASP A 190 7.51 7.29 1.13
C ASP A 190 8.79 7.97 1.66
N THR A 191 8.64 9.22 2.09
CA THR A 191 9.76 9.99 2.63
C THR A 191 10.20 9.41 3.98
N ILE A 192 11.46 8.97 4.07
CA ILE A 192 12.10 8.54 5.32
C ILE A 192 12.51 9.76 6.13
N LEU A 193 13.15 10.72 5.47
CA LEU A 193 13.68 11.92 6.10
C LEU A 193 13.69 13.06 5.10
N ASN A 194 13.21 14.23 5.52
CA ASN A 194 13.39 15.49 4.80
C ASN A 194 14.09 16.47 5.74
N ILE A 195 15.25 16.97 5.31
CA ILE A 195 16.00 18.01 6.00
C ILE A 195 15.85 19.28 5.19
N GLU A 196 14.94 20.15 5.63
CA GLU A 196 14.78 21.49 5.09
C GLU A 196 15.68 22.46 5.85
N SER A 197 16.64 23.04 5.12
CA SER A 197 17.43 24.19 5.57
C SER A 197 16.66 25.47 5.26
N GLY A 198 16.70 26.46 6.17
CA GLY A 198 16.14 27.80 5.90
C GLY A 198 16.83 28.53 4.75
N ASP A 199 18.04 28.10 4.38
CA ASP A 199 18.70 28.43 3.13
C ASP A 199 18.38 27.35 2.08
N LEU A 200 17.82 27.78 0.94
CA LEU A 200 17.32 26.93 -0.16
C LEU A 200 18.40 26.05 -0.81
N ASP A 201 19.68 26.25 -0.50
CA ASP A 201 20.82 25.60 -1.17
C ASP A 201 21.21 24.22 -0.61
N PHE A 202 20.55 23.74 0.45
CA PHE A 202 20.92 22.47 1.12
C PHE A 202 19.72 21.62 1.56
N ALA A 203 18.72 21.45 0.71
CA ALA A 203 17.66 20.47 0.95
C ALA A 203 18.19 19.04 0.70
N PHE A 204 18.06 18.17 1.70
CA PHE A 204 18.43 16.76 1.61
C PHE A 204 17.25 15.89 1.99
N THR A 205 16.84 15.03 1.06
CA THR A 205 15.68 14.18 1.24
C THR A 205 16.04 12.73 0.94
N ILE A 206 15.48 11.84 1.74
CA ILE A 206 15.66 10.40 1.66
C ILE A 206 14.28 9.75 1.52
N TRP A 207 14.16 8.83 0.57
CA TRP A 207 12.93 8.09 0.30
C TRP A 207 13.18 6.59 0.27
N MET A 208 12.16 5.80 0.57
CA MET A 208 12.16 4.39 0.21
C MET A 208 12.09 4.21 -1.31
N THR A 209 12.35 2.99 -1.76
CA THR A 209 12.43 2.66 -3.20
C THR A 209 11.45 1.56 -3.55
N ARG A 210 10.82 1.69 -4.73
CA ARG A 210 9.94 0.67 -5.29
C ARG A 210 10.06 0.61 -6.82
N PRO A 211 9.66 -0.50 -7.47
CA PRO A 211 9.63 -0.57 -8.93
C PRO A 211 8.74 0.51 -9.56
N LEU A 212 9.15 1.01 -10.74
CA LEU A 212 8.37 1.99 -11.52
C LEU A 212 7.12 1.34 -12.12
N LEU A 213 7.32 0.26 -12.89
CA LEU A 213 6.24 -0.55 -13.42
C LEU A 213 5.81 -1.56 -12.38
N ARG A 214 4.51 -1.56 -12.07
CA ARG A 214 3.94 -2.44 -11.09
C ARG A 214 2.63 -3.00 -11.63
N GLY A 215 2.33 -4.23 -11.24
CA GLY A 215 1.45 -5.11 -12.01
C GLY A 215 1.47 -6.49 -11.38
N MET A 216 0.34 -7.18 -11.38
CA MET A 216 0.30 -8.63 -11.17
C MET A 216 1.30 -9.37 -12.09
N TRP A 217 1.54 -8.83 -13.30
CA TRP A 217 2.48 -9.37 -14.28
C TRP A 217 3.81 -8.62 -14.36
N CYS A 218 3.99 -7.57 -13.55
CA CYS A 218 5.24 -6.82 -13.53
C CYS A 218 6.32 -7.58 -12.76
N LYS A 219 7.56 -7.39 -13.20
CA LYS A 219 8.71 -8.18 -12.77
C LYS A 219 9.62 -7.47 -11.77
N GLY A 220 9.37 -6.20 -11.48
CA GLY A 220 10.22 -5.42 -10.59
C GLY A 220 10.12 -5.92 -9.15
N VAL A 221 11.26 -6.07 -8.49
CA VAL A 221 11.40 -6.53 -7.10
C VAL A 221 12.13 -5.45 -6.30
N SER A 222 11.48 -4.94 -5.24
CA SER A 222 12.14 -4.00 -4.33
C SER A 222 13.17 -4.71 -3.46
N VAL A 223 14.36 -4.11 -3.33
CA VAL A 223 15.44 -4.62 -2.50
C VAL A 223 15.23 -4.27 -1.02
N GLY A 224 14.34 -3.32 -0.71
CA GLY A 224 14.14 -2.80 0.66
C GLY A 224 15.15 -1.70 1.04
N THR A 225 15.85 -1.13 0.08
CA THR A 225 16.80 -0.03 0.29
C THR A 225 16.14 1.33 0.08
N PHE A 226 16.88 2.41 0.34
CA PHE A 226 16.44 3.79 0.15
C PHE A 226 17.23 4.49 -0.96
N CYS A 227 16.75 5.65 -1.41
CA CYS A 227 17.49 6.60 -2.24
C CYS A 227 17.56 7.96 -1.57
N CYS A 228 18.56 8.76 -1.91
CA CYS A 228 18.68 10.12 -1.41
C CYS A 228 19.10 11.08 -2.51
N SER A 229 18.64 12.33 -2.42
CA SER A 229 18.98 13.39 -3.36
C SER A 229 19.30 14.69 -2.63
N ILE A 230 20.16 15.48 -3.26
CA ILE A 230 20.45 16.86 -2.87
C ILE A 230 19.79 17.76 -3.91
N ASN A 231 18.95 18.67 -3.45
CA ASN A 231 18.06 19.51 -4.24
C ASN A 231 16.85 18.76 -4.81
N ASN A 232 15.65 19.33 -4.66
CA ASN A 232 14.38 18.76 -5.10
C ASN A 232 14.17 18.90 -6.64
N SER A 233 15.17 18.62 -7.47
CA SER A 233 14.96 18.56 -8.93
C SER A 233 14.07 17.36 -9.25
N LEU A 234 12.89 17.63 -9.80
CA LEU A 234 11.85 16.64 -10.11
C LEU A 234 12.12 15.81 -11.38
N GLU A 235 13.29 15.98 -12.02
CA GLU A 235 13.54 15.49 -13.40
C GLU A 235 14.71 14.50 -13.55
N ASP A 236 15.38 14.08 -12.47
CA ASP A 236 16.51 13.15 -12.58
C ASP A 236 16.05 11.68 -12.53
N GLU A 237 16.49 10.88 -13.51
CA GLU A 237 16.43 9.41 -13.42
C GLU A 237 17.10 8.95 -12.11
N MET A 238 16.50 8.00 -11.41
CA MET A 238 17.10 7.48 -10.18
C MET A 238 18.46 6.84 -10.46
N ASP A 239 19.44 7.16 -9.60
CA ASP A 239 20.80 6.62 -9.66
C ASP A 239 20.89 5.11 -9.36
N ILE A 240 19.80 4.53 -8.85
CA ILE A 240 19.69 3.12 -8.50
C ILE A 240 18.55 2.44 -9.27
N SER A 241 18.51 1.11 -9.22
CA SER A 241 17.49 0.29 -9.87
C SER A 241 16.93 -0.75 -8.91
N CYS A 242 15.73 -1.26 -9.20
CA CYS A 242 15.17 -2.44 -8.54
C CYS A 242 15.71 -3.72 -9.19
N LEU A 243 15.54 -4.86 -8.54
CA LEU A 243 15.81 -6.16 -9.15
C LEU A 243 14.68 -6.54 -10.11
N LYS A 244 14.94 -7.50 -10.98
CA LYS A 244 13.95 -8.03 -11.92
C LYS A 244 13.80 -9.54 -11.75
N ASN A 245 12.56 -10.00 -11.58
CA ASN A 245 12.25 -11.41 -11.54
C ASN A 245 12.05 -11.98 -12.95
N PHE A 246 12.93 -12.88 -13.36
CA PHE A 246 12.83 -13.61 -14.63
C PHE A 246 12.15 -14.98 -14.51
N ASP A 247 11.86 -15.44 -13.29
CA ASP A 247 11.22 -16.73 -13.07
C ASP A 247 9.72 -16.67 -13.43
N PRO A 248 9.27 -17.40 -14.48
CA PRO A 248 7.86 -17.41 -14.86
C PRO A 248 7.02 -18.36 -14.00
N SER A 249 7.63 -19.18 -13.16
CA SER A 249 6.96 -20.31 -12.51
C SER A 249 6.28 -19.95 -11.19
N PHE A 250 6.49 -18.74 -10.66
CA PHE A 250 5.88 -18.23 -9.42
C PHE A 250 5.91 -19.23 -8.25
N LEU A 251 6.93 -20.10 -8.16
CA LEU A 251 7.02 -21.19 -7.18
C LEU A 251 7.07 -20.69 -5.73
N SER A 252 7.42 -19.42 -5.54
CA SER A 252 7.41 -18.72 -4.26
C SER A 252 6.01 -18.31 -3.79
N MET A 253 5.01 -18.34 -4.68
CA MET A 253 3.62 -18.05 -4.34
C MET A 253 2.97 -19.23 -3.62
N PRO A 254 1.99 -18.96 -2.72
CA PRO A 254 1.32 -20.02 -1.98
C PRO A 254 0.44 -20.88 -2.89
N ASN A 255 0.37 -22.18 -2.64
CA ASN A 255 -0.64 -23.04 -3.24
C ASN A 255 -1.99 -22.91 -2.53
N LEU A 256 -3.03 -23.61 -3.02
CA LEU A 256 -4.40 -23.48 -2.48
C LEU A 256 -4.49 -23.82 -0.98
N ASP A 257 -3.83 -24.89 -0.53
CA ASP A 257 -3.80 -25.28 0.88
C ASP A 257 -3.13 -24.20 1.75
N GLN A 258 -2.05 -23.60 1.24
CA GLN A 258 -1.34 -22.52 1.90
C GLN A 258 -2.17 -21.22 1.93
N ILE A 259 -2.92 -20.91 0.87
CA ILE A 259 -3.87 -19.78 0.86
C ILE A 259 -4.93 -19.96 1.93
N HIS A 260 -5.56 -21.15 2.02
CA HIS A 260 -6.52 -21.45 3.08
C HIS A 260 -5.92 -21.30 4.48
N ALA A 261 -4.67 -21.75 4.68
CA ALA A 261 -3.95 -21.59 5.94
C ALA A 261 -3.65 -20.12 6.27
N LEU A 262 -3.27 -19.31 5.26
CA LEU A 262 -3.03 -17.87 5.40
C LEU A 262 -4.32 -17.14 5.81
N ILE A 263 -5.42 -17.38 5.10
CA ILE A 263 -6.73 -16.78 5.41
C ILE A 263 -7.17 -17.20 6.81
N LYS A 264 -6.95 -18.46 7.21
CA LYS A 264 -7.30 -18.91 8.55
C LYS A 264 -6.49 -18.22 9.66
N HIS A 265 -5.21 -17.93 9.39
CA HIS A 265 -4.28 -17.40 10.39
C HIS A 265 -4.29 -15.86 10.48
N TYR A 266 -4.42 -15.19 9.34
CA TYR A 266 -4.36 -13.73 9.21
C TYR A 266 -5.70 -13.08 8.87
N GLY A 267 -6.70 -13.87 8.49
CA GLY A 267 -8.03 -13.42 8.12
C GLY A 267 -8.59 -12.42 9.12
N PRO A 268 -8.75 -11.15 8.75
CA PRO A 268 -9.31 -10.12 9.63
C PRO A 268 -10.78 -10.36 9.99
N THR A 269 -11.22 -9.67 11.04
CA THR A 269 -12.62 -9.61 11.47
C THR A 269 -13.13 -8.18 11.34
N VAL A 270 -14.16 -7.99 10.52
CA VAL A 270 -14.81 -6.69 10.32
C VAL A 270 -15.95 -6.52 11.31
N PHE A 271 -15.88 -5.51 12.18
CA PHE A 271 -16.97 -5.10 13.05
C PHE A 271 -17.80 -3.98 12.42
N PHE A 272 -19.11 -4.13 12.48
CA PHE A 272 -20.07 -3.12 12.04
C PHE A 272 -20.49 -2.26 13.22
N HIS A 273 -20.75 -0.97 12.98
CA HIS A 273 -21.14 -0.05 14.03
C HIS A 273 -22.41 -0.52 14.78
N PRO A 274 -22.56 -0.29 16.11
CA PRO A 274 -23.74 -0.76 16.89
C PRO A 274 -25.10 -0.24 16.42
N LYS A 275 -25.09 0.85 15.64
CA LYS A 275 -26.27 1.49 15.04
C LYS A 275 -26.35 1.25 13.52
N GLU A 276 -25.59 0.29 13.02
CA GLU A 276 -25.67 -0.11 11.62
C GLU A 276 -27.00 -0.84 11.36
N ILE A 277 -27.58 -0.56 10.20
CA ILE A 277 -28.81 -1.20 9.73
C ILE A 277 -28.63 -1.84 8.35
N TYR A 278 -27.54 -1.51 7.64
CA TYR A 278 -27.16 -2.10 6.38
C TYR A 278 -26.03 -3.09 6.59
N PHE A 279 -26.29 -4.35 6.29
CA PHE A 279 -25.34 -5.44 6.52
C PHE A 279 -24.83 -6.02 5.20
N PRO A 280 -23.65 -6.66 5.22
CA PRO A 280 -23.14 -7.32 4.03
C PRO A 280 -24.00 -8.53 3.67
N SER A 281 -23.90 -8.99 2.43
CA SER A 281 -24.53 -10.22 1.95
C SER A 281 -23.62 -10.92 0.93
N SER A 282 -23.94 -12.17 0.57
CA SER A 282 -23.28 -12.80 -0.58
C SER A 282 -23.90 -12.32 -1.89
N VAL A 283 -23.13 -12.38 -2.98
CA VAL A 283 -23.59 -12.11 -4.35
C VAL A 283 -24.74 -13.04 -4.72
N SER A 284 -24.62 -14.34 -4.41
CA SER A 284 -25.69 -15.29 -4.71
C SER A 284 -26.97 -14.97 -3.95
N TRP A 285 -26.88 -14.54 -2.68
CA TRP A 285 -28.05 -14.05 -1.96
C TRP A 285 -28.63 -12.79 -2.62
N PHE A 286 -27.77 -11.85 -3.00
CA PHE A 286 -28.18 -10.61 -3.64
C PHE A 286 -28.94 -10.86 -4.97
N PHE A 287 -28.40 -11.71 -5.83
CA PHE A 287 -29.06 -12.11 -7.08
C PHE A 287 -30.36 -12.88 -6.82
N GLN A 288 -30.34 -13.84 -5.90
CA GLN A 288 -31.52 -14.64 -5.54
C GLN A 288 -32.70 -13.79 -5.05
N ASN A 289 -32.43 -12.68 -4.37
CA ASN A 289 -33.47 -11.87 -3.76
C ASN A 289 -34.04 -10.79 -4.71
N GLY A 290 -33.50 -10.67 -5.93
CA GLY A 290 -34.15 -9.90 -7.00
C GLY A 290 -33.32 -8.79 -7.61
N ALA A 291 -31.99 -8.83 -7.52
CA ALA A 291 -31.14 -7.94 -8.31
C ALA A 291 -31.45 -8.07 -9.81
N VAL A 292 -31.46 -6.93 -10.51
CA VAL A 292 -31.80 -6.85 -11.93
C VAL A 292 -30.68 -6.23 -12.73
N LEU A 293 -30.44 -6.76 -13.93
CA LEU A 293 -29.54 -6.19 -14.93
C LEU A 293 -30.34 -5.24 -15.82
N HIS A 294 -29.94 -3.98 -15.84
CA HIS A 294 -30.46 -3.00 -16.77
C HIS A 294 -29.54 -2.83 -17.97
N LYS A 295 -30.16 -2.46 -19.08
CA LYS A 295 -29.49 -2.10 -20.31
C LYS A 295 -30.01 -0.75 -20.79
N LYS A 296 -29.10 0.11 -21.25
CA LYS A 296 -29.44 1.42 -21.77
C LYS A 296 -30.41 1.32 -22.95
N GLY A 297 -31.55 2.02 -22.83
CA GLY A 297 -32.60 2.04 -23.83
C GLY A 297 -33.71 1.01 -23.63
N ASP A 298 -33.54 0.07 -22.69
CA ASP A 298 -34.60 -0.84 -22.26
C ASP A 298 -35.30 -0.26 -21.02
N GLU A 299 -36.64 -0.35 -20.97
CA GLU A 299 -37.43 0.18 -19.84
C GLU A 299 -37.47 -0.78 -18.64
N ASP A 300 -37.35 -2.08 -18.87
CA ASP A 300 -37.45 -3.13 -17.85
C ASP A 300 -36.09 -3.79 -17.56
N GLY A 301 -35.79 -4.02 -16.27
CA GLY A 301 -34.62 -4.80 -15.85
C GLY A 301 -34.82 -6.31 -16.00
N GLN A 302 -33.76 -7.04 -16.34
CA GLN A 302 -33.78 -8.51 -16.45
C GLN A 302 -33.30 -9.17 -15.15
N PRO A 303 -33.94 -10.25 -14.67
CA PRO A 303 -33.46 -10.96 -13.49
C PRO A 303 -32.06 -11.56 -13.73
N ILE A 304 -31.20 -11.51 -12.71
CA ILE A 304 -29.84 -12.07 -12.78
C ILE A 304 -29.85 -13.52 -12.29
N ASP A 305 -29.14 -14.40 -13.00
CA ASP A 305 -28.97 -15.80 -12.60
C ASP A 305 -28.12 -15.89 -11.32
N LEU A 306 -28.30 -16.95 -10.52
CA LEU A 306 -27.66 -17.08 -9.19
C LEU A 306 -26.12 -17.00 -9.23
N ASP A 307 -25.51 -17.43 -10.33
CA ASP A 307 -24.08 -17.40 -10.59
C ASP A 307 -23.64 -16.16 -11.40
N GLY A 308 -24.58 -15.37 -11.89
CA GLY A 308 -24.37 -14.24 -12.78
C GLY A 308 -24.03 -14.65 -14.22
N SER A 309 -24.39 -15.86 -14.66
CA SER A 309 -24.06 -16.37 -16.01
C SER A 309 -24.69 -15.58 -17.16
N ASN A 310 -25.77 -14.84 -16.91
CA ASN A 310 -26.40 -13.94 -17.87
C ASN A 310 -25.84 -12.51 -17.86
N LEU A 311 -24.83 -12.21 -17.02
CA LEU A 311 -24.13 -10.93 -17.04
C LEU A 311 -23.17 -10.85 -18.23
N PRO A 312 -23.02 -9.68 -18.88
CA PRO A 312 -22.01 -9.51 -19.92
C PRO A 312 -20.61 -9.65 -19.32
N ALA A 313 -19.82 -10.57 -19.87
CA ALA A 313 -18.46 -10.87 -19.41
C ALA A 313 -17.39 -10.03 -20.15
N GLY A 314 -16.35 -9.60 -19.43
CA GLY A 314 -15.21 -8.84 -19.95
C GLY A 314 -15.57 -7.44 -20.43
N GLY A 315 -14.68 -6.79 -21.19
CA GLY A 315 -14.88 -5.42 -21.70
C GLY A 315 -14.44 -4.35 -20.69
N TYR A 316 -15.02 -3.16 -20.80
CA TYR A 316 -14.77 -2.02 -19.91
C TYR A 316 -16.12 -1.39 -19.52
N ASN A 317 -16.11 -0.48 -18.54
CA ASN A 317 -17.31 0.29 -18.21
C ASN A 317 -17.63 1.30 -19.31
N ASP A 318 -18.58 0.95 -20.18
CA ASP A 318 -19.08 1.75 -21.31
C ASP A 318 -20.41 2.47 -21.01
N GLY A 319 -20.98 2.25 -19.82
CA GLY A 319 -22.28 2.79 -19.41
C GLY A 319 -23.47 2.16 -20.13
N GLU A 320 -23.30 1.03 -20.82
CA GLU A 320 -24.40 0.35 -21.53
C GLU A 320 -25.20 -0.58 -20.62
N TYR A 321 -24.59 -1.10 -19.54
CA TYR A 321 -25.23 -1.99 -18.58
C TYR A 321 -24.93 -1.55 -17.13
N TRP A 322 -25.89 -1.74 -16.24
CA TRP A 322 -25.70 -1.60 -14.79
C TRP A 322 -26.59 -2.59 -14.04
N ILE A 323 -26.17 -3.01 -12.84
CA ILE A 323 -27.02 -3.79 -11.93
C ILE A 323 -27.79 -2.82 -11.05
N ASP A 324 -29.08 -3.07 -10.84
CA ASP A 324 -29.93 -2.25 -9.95
C ASP A 324 -30.78 -3.14 -9.02
N LEU A 325 -31.44 -2.49 -8.08
CA LEU A 325 -32.44 -3.08 -7.20
C LEU A 325 -33.77 -3.29 -7.95
N PRO A 326 -34.59 -4.27 -7.54
CA PRO A 326 -35.91 -4.46 -8.13
C PRO A 326 -36.84 -3.29 -7.79
N ASP A 327 -37.78 -2.98 -8.68
CA ASP A 327 -38.76 -1.90 -8.51
C ASP A 327 -39.94 -2.24 -7.57
N ASP A 328 -39.79 -3.26 -6.72
CA ASP A 328 -40.83 -3.73 -5.79
C ASP A 328 -40.39 -3.67 -4.32
N ASP A 329 -41.29 -4.11 -3.43
CA ASP A 329 -41.08 -4.09 -1.97
C ASP A 329 -39.82 -4.87 -1.53
N ARG A 330 -39.26 -5.75 -2.39
CA ARG A 330 -38.02 -6.46 -2.08
C ARG A 330 -36.83 -5.50 -2.03
N SER A 331 -36.88 -4.37 -2.73
CA SER A 331 -35.75 -3.40 -2.75
C SER A 331 -35.34 -2.97 -1.34
N ASP A 332 -36.30 -2.75 -0.44
CA ASP A 332 -36.03 -2.33 0.93
C ASP A 332 -35.33 -3.44 1.72
N GLN A 333 -35.72 -4.70 1.51
CA GLN A 333 -35.06 -5.84 2.14
C GLN A 333 -33.67 -6.08 1.57
N LEU A 334 -33.48 -5.91 0.26
CA LEU A 334 -32.16 -6.00 -0.38
C LEU A 334 -31.20 -4.96 0.20
N LYS A 335 -31.64 -3.72 0.34
CA LYS A 335 -30.81 -2.63 0.90
C LYS A 335 -30.29 -2.96 2.30
N LEU A 336 -31.11 -3.58 3.15
CA LEU A 336 -30.70 -3.97 4.51
C LEU A 336 -29.64 -5.09 4.51
N GLY A 337 -29.57 -5.88 3.44
CA GLY A 337 -28.65 -7.01 3.32
C GLY A 337 -28.93 -8.13 4.32
N SER A 338 -27.97 -9.05 4.44
CA SER A 338 -28.13 -10.27 5.24
C SER A 338 -26.79 -10.76 5.75
N ILE A 339 -26.44 -10.32 6.97
CA ILE A 339 -25.16 -10.69 7.62
C ILE A 339 -24.99 -12.21 7.76
N HIS A 340 -26.07 -12.97 7.85
CA HIS A 340 -25.99 -14.43 7.94
C HIS A 340 -25.61 -15.09 6.61
N SER A 341 -25.86 -14.41 5.49
CA SER A 341 -25.47 -14.86 4.14
C SER A 341 -24.15 -14.28 3.68
N SER A 342 -23.53 -13.40 4.46
CA SER A 342 -22.32 -12.68 4.04
C SER A 342 -21.17 -13.63 3.82
N GLU A 343 -20.41 -13.38 2.76
CA GLU A 343 -19.24 -14.15 2.37
C GLU A 343 -18.18 -13.17 1.88
N LEU A 344 -16.92 -13.44 2.21
CA LEU A 344 -15.80 -12.68 1.67
C LEU A 344 -15.27 -13.31 0.40
N TYR A 345 -14.96 -12.50 -0.61
CA TYR A 345 -14.44 -12.98 -1.88
C TYR A 345 -12.96 -12.67 -1.98
N VAL A 346 -12.12 -13.69 -1.94
CA VAL A 346 -10.67 -13.54 -1.84
C VAL A 346 -10.02 -13.62 -3.21
N HIS A 347 -9.27 -12.58 -3.57
CA HIS A 347 -8.41 -12.53 -4.75
C HIS A 347 -6.95 -12.53 -4.31
N VAL A 348 -6.19 -13.55 -4.72
CA VAL A 348 -4.78 -13.69 -4.36
C VAL A 348 -3.90 -13.37 -5.56
N LYS A 349 -3.02 -12.37 -5.43
CA LYS A 349 -2.20 -11.86 -6.53
C LYS A 349 -0.72 -11.84 -6.16
N PRO A 350 0.20 -12.14 -7.10
CA PRO A 350 1.61 -11.83 -6.93
C PRO A 350 1.82 -10.31 -6.93
N ALA A 351 2.63 -9.82 -6.00
CA ALA A 351 3.02 -8.42 -5.90
C ALA A 351 4.56 -8.29 -5.87
N LEU A 352 5.06 -7.12 -6.30
CA LEU A 352 6.50 -6.81 -6.33
C LEU A 352 7.33 -7.95 -6.97
N GLY A 353 6.96 -8.33 -8.19
CA GLY A 353 7.65 -9.39 -8.95
C GLY A 353 7.48 -10.79 -8.35
N GLY A 354 6.39 -11.04 -7.62
CA GLY A 354 6.10 -12.34 -7.00
C GLY A 354 6.89 -12.63 -5.71
N THR A 355 7.49 -11.60 -5.12
CA THR A 355 8.17 -11.69 -3.81
C THR A 355 7.22 -11.44 -2.64
N PHE A 356 6.07 -10.83 -2.91
CA PHE A 356 4.98 -10.64 -1.97
C PHE A 356 3.70 -11.30 -2.50
N THR A 357 2.87 -11.78 -1.58
CA THR A 357 1.52 -12.24 -1.88
C THR A 357 0.54 -11.19 -1.40
N ASP A 358 -0.19 -10.60 -2.34
CA ASP A 358 -1.29 -9.71 -2.05
C ASP A 358 -2.58 -10.54 -1.90
N ILE A 359 -3.30 -10.36 -0.79
CA ILE A 359 -4.55 -11.06 -0.49
C ILE A 359 -5.61 -10.00 -0.29
N VAL A 360 -6.45 -9.84 -1.30
CA VAL A 360 -7.51 -8.84 -1.33
C VAL A 360 -8.83 -9.54 -1.01
N MET A 361 -9.53 -9.13 0.05
CA MET A 361 -10.80 -9.77 0.43
C MET A 361 -11.98 -8.84 0.21
N TRP A 362 -12.92 -9.19 -0.66
CA TRP A 362 -14.03 -8.33 -1.00
C TRP A 362 -15.27 -8.62 -0.17
N VAL A 363 -15.95 -7.59 0.31
CA VAL A 363 -17.28 -7.67 0.95
C VAL A 363 -18.30 -6.89 0.10
N LEU A 364 -19.45 -7.50 -0.16
CA LEU A 364 -20.58 -6.84 -0.83
C LEU A 364 -21.49 -6.14 0.19
N LEU A 365 -21.65 -4.83 0.06
CA LEU A 365 -22.51 -3.98 0.90
C LEU A 365 -23.46 -3.14 0.04
N LEU A 366 -24.70 -3.01 0.50
CA LEU A 366 -25.75 -2.19 -0.14
C LEU A 366 -26.12 -1.04 0.80
N GLN A 367 -26.33 0.17 0.30
CA GLN A 367 -26.69 1.33 1.14
C GLN A 367 -27.93 2.09 0.60
N TRP A 368 -28.65 2.80 1.48
CA TRP A 368 -29.90 3.54 1.18
C TRP A 368 -29.72 5.03 0.87
N SER A 369 -28.63 5.69 1.29
CA SER A 369 -28.46 7.12 0.95
C SER A 369 -28.26 7.35 -0.54
N CYS A 370 -27.92 6.29 -1.28
CA CYS A 370 -27.67 6.26 -2.71
C CYS A 370 -28.03 4.85 -3.20
N ASN A 371 -28.77 4.69 -4.30
CA ASN A 371 -28.97 3.35 -4.91
C ASN A 371 -27.63 2.88 -5.53
N THR A 372 -26.57 2.67 -4.75
CA THR A 372 -25.27 2.19 -5.24
C THR A 372 -24.88 0.91 -4.49
N GLN A 373 -24.40 -0.11 -5.21
CA GLN A 373 -24.08 -1.44 -4.69
C GLN A 373 -22.56 -1.60 -4.64
N GLY A 374 -21.97 -1.78 -3.47
CA GLY A 374 -20.53 -1.62 -3.28
C GLY A 374 -19.74 -2.89 -3.04
N TRP A 375 -18.60 -3.00 -3.70
CA TRP A 375 -17.54 -3.97 -3.43
C TRP A 375 -16.40 -3.30 -2.65
N PHE A 376 -16.02 -3.85 -1.50
CA PHE A 376 -14.89 -3.35 -0.71
C PHE A 376 -13.85 -4.42 -0.45
N ALA A 377 -12.64 -4.20 -0.97
CA ALA A 377 -11.45 -4.95 -0.66
C ALA A 377 -11.00 -4.69 0.78
N GLU A 378 -10.55 -5.73 1.47
CA GLU A 378 -10.10 -5.73 2.86
C GLU A 378 -8.66 -5.26 2.93
N TYR A 379 -8.63 -3.98 2.66
CA TYR A 379 -7.71 -2.97 3.08
C TYR A 379 -8.59 -1.93 3.80
N LEU A 380 -8.02 -0.99 4.54
CA LEU A 380 -8.81 0.08 5.17
C LEU A 380 -9.24 1.10 4.11
N SER A 381 -10.06 0.61 3.18
CA SER A 381 -10.48 1.29 1.98
C SER A 381 -11.65 2.19 2.32
N GLN A 382 -11.51 3.45 1.93
CA GLN A 382 -12.59 4.41 1.84
C GLN A 382 -13.02 4.43 0.37
N LYS A 383 -14.32 4.24 0.11
CA LYS A 383 -14.95 4.30 -1.23
C LYS A 383 -14.28 5.37 -2.11
N ASP A 384 -13.96 5.01 -3.35
CA ASP A 384 -13.59 5.86 -4.50
C ASP A 384 -12.61 7.03 -4.24
N CYS A 385 -11.85 7.01 -3.13
CA CYS A 385 -10.94 8.08 -2.72
C CYS A 385 -9.56 7.59 -2.24
N GLY A 386 -9.21 6.33 -2.48
CA GLY A 386 -7.94 5.74 -2.03
C GLY A 386 -7.96 5.45 -0.51
N GLY A 387 -7.55 4.26 -0.11
CA GLY A 387 -7.36 3.89 1.30
C GLY A 387 -6.06 4.44 1.91
N GLU A 388 -5.61 3.88 3.04
CA GLU A 388 -4.37 4.27 3.72
C GLU A 388 -3.60 3.05 4.26
N TRP A 389 -2.25 3.06 4.12
CA TRP A 389 -1.44 1.88 4.47
C TRP A 389 -1.19 1.88 5.95
N VAL A 390 -1.84 0.93 6.62
CA VAL A 390 -1.70 0.77 8.05
C VAL A 390 -0.73 -0.36 8.30
N ASN A 391 0.42 -0.01 8.86
CA ASN A 391 1.40 -0.97 9.29
C ASN A 391 0.80 -1.93 10.35
N ALA A 392 1.23 -3.19 10.34
CA ALA A 392 0.79 -4.21 11.29
C ALA A 392 0.92 -3.80 12.77
N SER A 393 1.86 -2.91 13.12
CA SER A 393 2.01 -2.38 14.49
C SER A 393 0.90 -1.45 14.92
N ASN A 394 0.15 -0.89 13.96
CA ASN A 394 -0.93 0.06 14.19
C ASN A 394 -2.31 -0.62 14.09
N LEU A 395 -2.35 -1.95 13.94
CA LEU A 395 -3.60 -2.71 13.93
C LEU A 395 -3.94 -3.25 15.33
N GLU A 396 -5.23 -3.40 15.58
CA GLU A 396 -5.73 -4.18 16.70
C GLU A 396 -5.92 -5.64 16.28
N TYR A 397 -5.79 -6.57 17.23
CA TYR A 397 -5.91 -8.00 16.99
C TYR A 397 -6.89 -8.63 17.98
N ILE A 398 -7.70 -9.59 17.51
CA ILE A 398 -8.71 -10.26 18.36
C ILE A 398 -8.21 -11.60 18.92
N GLU A 399 -7.76 -12.49 18.02
CA GLU A 399 -7.31 -13.84 18.32
C GLU A 399 -6.11 -14.15 17.44
N GLY A 400 -4.96 -14.40 18.06
CA GLY A 400 -3.72 -14.61 17.33
C GLY A 400 -3.35 -13.42 16.44
N ASN A 401 -3.09 -13.68 15.16
CA ASN A 401 -2.67 -12.66 14.20
C ASN A 401 -3.82 -12.13 13.33
N ARG A 402 -5.07 -12.39 13.71
CA ARG A 402 -6.26 -11.88 13.00
C ARG A 402 -6.53 -10.43 13.41
N ALA A 403 -6.39 -9.53 12.44
CA ALA A 403 -6.59 -8.11 12.63
C ALA A 403 -8.09 -7.78 12.83
N ILE A 404 -8.35 -6.67 13.51
CA ILE A 404 -9.68 -6.10 13.69
C ILE A 404 -9.82 -4.91 12.75
N ILE A 405 -10.95 -4.87 12.04
CA ILE A 405 -11.31 -3.76 11.17
C ILE A 405 -12.66 -3.20 11.62
N TYR A 406 -12.80 -1.87 11.62
CA TYR A 406 -14.03 -1.19 12.00
C TYR A 406 -14.67 -0.52 10.79
N SER A 407 -15.85 -0.98 10.41
CA SER A 407 -16.65 -0.37 9.34
C SER A 407 -17.35 0.91 9.85
N SER A 408 -17.38 1.94 9.02
CA SER A 408 -18.09 3.17 9.32
C SER A 408 -19.60 2.97 9.31
N LYS A 409 -20.28 3.66 10.22
CA LYS A 409 -21.74 3.64 10.28
C LYS A 409 -22.33 4.26 9.01
N SER A 410 -23.19 3.52 8.33
CA SER A 410 -23.87 3.98 7.11
C SER A 410 -22.85 4.54 6.11
N GLY A 411 -21.74 3.82 5.95
CA GLY A 411 -20.72 4.12 4.98
C GLY A 411 -19.91 2.87 4.70
N HIS A 412 -18.92 3.01 3.84
CA HIS A 412 -18.09 1.88 3.43
C HIS A 412 -16.62 2.00 3.86
N ALA A 413 -16.30 3.11 4.52
CA ALA A 413 -14.95 3.37 4.98
C ALA A 413 -14.59 2.42 6.12
N SER A 414 -13.44 1.78 6.00
CA SER A 414 -12.90 0.90 7.03
C SER A 414 -11.78 1.59 7.79
N PHE A 415 -11.73 1.40 9.11
CA PHE A 415 -10.75 2.04 10.00
C PHE A 415 -10.03 1.02 10.91
N PRO A 416 -8.75 1.26 11.26
CA PRO A 416 -7.97 0.34 12.11
C PRO A 416 -8.38 0.42 13.58
N HIS A 417 -9.02 1.52 13.97
CA HIS A 417 -9.43 1.80 15.34
C HIS A 417 -10.88 2.30 15.37
N PRO A 418 -11.57 2.15 16.52
CA PRO A 418 -12.86 2.81 16.71
C PRO A 418 -12.63 4.32 16.88
N GLY A 419 -13.53 5.13 16.35
CA GLY A 419 -13.37 6.58 16.38
C GLY A 419 -14.37 7.32 15.50
N THR A 420 -14.18 8.63 15.45
CA THR A 420 -14.89 9.50 14.52
C THR A 420 -13.87 10.12 13.58
N TYR A 421 -14.03 9.82 12.30
CA TYR A 421 -13.13 10.21 11.23
C TYR A 421 -13.84 11.19 10.30
N LEU A 422 -13.09 12.14 9.75
CA LEU A 422 -13.61 13.09 8.77
C LEU A 422 -12.89 12.85 7.45
N GLN A 423 -13.62 12.40 6.44
CA GLN A 423 -13.10 12.17 5.09
C GLN A 423 -13.38 13.42 4.23
N GLY A 424 -12.34 14.20 3.94
CA GLY A 424 -12.48 15.45 3.19
C GLY A 424 -11.32 16.41 3.44
N SER A 425 -11.57 17.71 3.38
CA SER A 425 -10.53 18.71 3.59
C SER A 425 -10.31 18.99 5.06
N ASP A 426 -9.27 18.36 5.65
CA ASP A 426 -8.83 18.64 7.03
C ASP A 426 -8.58 20.14 7.27
N LYS A 427 -8.00 20.83 6.28
CA LYS A 427 -7.73 22.28 6.35
C LYS A 427 -8.99 23.13 6.51
N LEU A 428 -10.11 22.67 5.95
CA LEU A 428 -11.40 23.36 6.05
C LEU A 428 -12.29 22.80 7.15
N GLY A 429 -11.97 21.62 7.71
CA GLY A 429 -12.83 20.89 8.62
C GLY A 429 -14.15 20.45 7.98
N VAL A 430 -14.16 20.26 6.66
CA VAL A 430 -15.35 19.87 5.89
C VAL A 430 -15.10 18.53 5.22
N GLY A 431 -15.99 17.57 5.47
CA GLY A 431 -15.90 16.22 4.92
C GLY A 431 -17.05 15.34 5.37
N VAL A 432 -17.08 14.12 4.84
CA VAL A 432 -17.98 13.05 5.27
C VAL A 432 -17.56 12.56 6.64
N ARG A 433 -18.48 12.56 7.61
CA ARG A 433 -18.22 12.05 8.95
C ARG A 433 -18.43 10.53 8.97
N ASN A 434 -17.39 9.80 9.32
CA ASN A 434 -17.39 8.36 9.48
C ASN A 434 -17.27 8.00 10.97
N ASP A 435 -18.33 7.46 11.57
CA ASP A 435 -18.30 6.95 12.95
C ASP A 435 -18.07 5.44 12.93
N ALA A 436 -16.94 4.98 13.47
CA ALA A 436 -16.55 3.57 13.52
C ALA A 436 -16.52 3.09 14.99
N ALA A 437 -17.16 1.96 15.29
CA ALA A 437 -17.21 1.45 16.65
C ALA A 437 -17.41 -0.07 16.68
N ARG A 438 -16.87 -0.72 17.71
CA ARG A 438 -17.06 -2.15 17.95
C ARG A 438 -18.51 -2.47 18.31
N SER A 439 -19.05 -3.57 17.80
CA SER A 439 -20.36 -4.09 18.19
C SER A 439 -20.38 -5.62 18.28
N LYS A 440 -21.58 -6.19 18.44
CA LYS A 440 -21.82 -7.64 18.34
C LYS A 440 -22.00 -8.13 16.90
N PHE A 441 -22.12 -7.22 15.94
CA PHE A 441 -22.26 -7.52 14.53
C PHE A 441 -20.88 -7.51 13.90
N TYR A 442 -20.46 -8.66 13.38
CA TYR A 442 -19.17 -8.82 12.73
C TYR A 442 -19.24 -9.88 11.65
N VAL A 443 -18.29 -9.84 10.74
CA VAL A 443 -18.00 -10.91 9.78
C VAL A 443 -16.55 -11.33 9.97
N ASP A 444 -16.32 -12.64 10.01
CA ASP A 444 -15.00 -13.24 10.17
C ASP A 444 -14.56 -13.86 8.84
N SER A 445 -13.55 -13.25 8.21
CA SER A 445 -13.00 -13.69 6.93
C SER A 445 -12.35 -15.07 6.99
N SER A 446 -12.00 -15.55 8.17
CA SER A 446 -11.39 -16.87 8.35
C SER A 446 -12.39 -18.03 8.32
N VAL A 447 -13.70 -17.74 8.37
CA VAL A 447 -14.77 -18.75 8.50
C VAL A 447 -15.58 -18.89 7.22
N HIS A 448 -16.04 -17.78 6.63
CA HIS A 448 -16.93 -17.77 5.48
C HIS A 448 -16.33 -16.93 4.34
N TYR A 449 -15.65 -17.61 3.42
CA TYR A 449 -15.02 -16.99 2.28
C TYR A 449 -15.04 -17.91 1.05
N GLN A 450 -14.99 -17.29 -0.11
CA GLN A 450 -14.79 -17.91 -1.41
C GLN A 450 -13.52 -17.35 -2.04
N ILE A 451 -12.58 -18.20 -2.42
CA ILE A 451 -11.45 -17.78 -3.25
C ILE A 451 -11.97 -17.64 -4.68
N ILE A 452 -11.95 -16.42 -5.22
CA ILE A 452 -12.57 -16.09 -6.50
C ILE A 452 -11.56 -15.97 -7.64
N ALA A 453 -10.28 -15.72 -7.35
CA ALA A 453 -9.22 -15.63 -8.35
C ALA A 453 -7.83 -15.83 -7.73
N ALA A 454 -6.98 -16.55 -8.46
CA ALA A 454 -5.55 -16.72 -8.20
C ALA A 454 -4.84 -17.06 -9.53
N GLU A 455 -4.61 -16.04 -10.36
CA GLU A 455 -4.25 -16.18 -11.78
C GLU A 455 -2.94 -16.97 -12.00
N TYR A 456 -1.99 -16.87 -11.08
CA TYR A 456 -0.72 -17.61 -11.14
C TYR A 456 -0.88 -19.13 -10.98
N MET A 457 -2.07 -19.61 -10.56
CA MET A 457 -2.39 -21.02 -10.43
C MET A 457 -3.15 -21.61 -11.64
N GLY A 458 -3.41 -20.81 -12.68
CA GLY A 458 -4.21 -21.24 -13.83
C GLY A 458 -5.63 -21.62 -13.42
N ASP A 459 -6.14 -22.76 -13.91
CA ASP A 459 -7.53 -23.21 -13.70
C ASP A 459 -7.80 -23.85 -12.32
N ALA A 460 -6.85 -23.76 -11.37
CA ALA A 460 -7.01 -24.34 -10.05
C ALA A 460 -8.09 -23.64 -9.20
N VAL A 461 -8.38 -22.38 -9.49
CA VAL A 461 -9.46 -21.59 -8.86
C VAL A 461 -10.51 -21.30 -9.92
N ALA A 462 -11.74 -21.76 -9.70
CA ALA A 462 -12.85 -21.50 -10.59
C ALA A 462 -13.41 -20.09 -10.33
N GLU A 463 -13.19 -19.18 -11.28
CA GLU A 463 -13.76 -17.84 -11.21
C GLU A 463 -15.29 -17.88 -11.37
N PRO A 464 -16.06 -17.20 -10.50
CA PRO A 464 -17.51 -17.11 -10.69
C PRO A 464 -17.86 -16.18 -11.87
N CYS A 465 -18.97 -16.45 -12.56
CA CYS A 465 -19.33 -15.73 -13.79
C CYS A 465 -19.47 -14.21 -13.57
N TRP A 466 -20.05 -13.80 -12.44
CA TRP A 466 -20.19 -12.39 -12.09
C TRP A 466 -18.85 -11.64 -11.92
N LEU A 467 -17.74 -12.33 -11.67
CA LEU A 467 -16.43 -11.68 -11.51
C LEU A 467 -15.95 -11.01 -12.81
N GLN A 468 -16.44 -11.48 -13.96
CA GLN A 468 -16.13 -10.88 -15.26
C GLN A 468 -17.00 -9.67 -15.61
N TYR A 469 -17.91 -9.26 -14.74
CA TYR A 469 -18.78 -8.12 -15.00
C TYR A 469 -18.07 -6.80 -14.66
N MET A 470 -17.55 -6.14 -15.70
CA MET A 470 -16.72 -4.91 -15.61
C MET A 470 -17.52 -3.59 -15.66
N ARG A 471 -18.83 -3.62 -15.37
CA ARG A 471 -19.69 -2.43 -15.39
C ARG A 471 -20.20 -2.09 -13.98
N GLU A 472 -21.06 -1.09 -13.89
CA GLU A 472 -21.52 -0.52 -12.63
C GLU A 472 -22.44 -1.50 -11.86
N TRP A 473 -22.10 -1.69 -10.60
CA TRP A 473 -22.95 -2.32 -9.58
C TRP A 473 -23.77 -1.21 -8.91
N GLY A 474 -24.83 -0.76 -9.58
CA GLY A 474 -25.68 0.35 -9.17
C GLY A 474 -25.81 1.42 -10.25
N PRO A 475 -26.94 2.14 -10.31
CA PRO A 475 -27.14 3.25 -11.24
C PRO A 475 -26.18 4.43 -10.98
N SER A 476 -25.94 5.18 -12.05
CA SER A 476 -25.37 6.52 -11.97
C SER A 476 -26.47 7.56 -11.70
N ILE A 477 -26.36 8.24 -10.57
CA ILE A 477 -27.28 9.28 -10.10
C ILE A 477 -26.55 10.62 -10.07
N GLU A 478 -26.99 11.59 -10.87
CA GLU A 478 -26.54 12.97 -10.75
C GLU A 478 -27.47 13.76 -9.81
N TYR A 479 -26.89 14.42 -8.79
CA TYR A 479 -27.66 15.27 -7.91
C TYR A 479 -27.76 16.69 -8.50
N ASN A 480 -28.96 17.27 -8.46
CA ASN A 480 -29.19 18.66 -8.91
C ASN A 480 -28.52 19.71 -8.00
N SER A 481 -27.87 19.27 -6.91
CA SER A 481 -27.10 20.09 -5.98
C SER A 481 -26.04 20.93 -6.68
N ARG A 482 -25.36 20.42 -7.73
CA ARG A 482 -24.39 21.21 -8.50
C ARG A 482 -25.05 22.39 -9.18
N ALA A 483 -26.17 22.17 -9.87
CA ALA A 483 -26.89 23.24 -10.55
C ALA A 483 -27.53 24.23 -9.56
N GLU A 484 -27.99 23.76 -8.40
CA GLU A 484 -28.48 24.65 -7.32
C GLU A 484 -27.34 25.49 -6.72
N LEU A 485 -26.14 24.93 -6.57
CA LEU A 485 -24.95 25.66 -6.13
C LEU A 485 -24.48 26.66 -7.19
N ASP A 486 -24.49 26.30 -8.47
CA ASP A 486 -24.17 27.20 -9.58
C ASP A 486 -25.15 28.37 -9.65
N LYS A 487 -26.45 28.13 -9.38
CA LYS A 487 -27.43 29.20 -9.20
C LYS A 487 -27.04 30.13 -8.06
N ILE A 488 -26.68 29.60 -6.88
CA ILE A 488 -26.24 30.42 -5.73
C ILE A 488 -24.99 31.24 -6.07
N ILE A 489 -24.00 30.66 -6.76
CA ILE A 489 -22.79 31.36 -7.23
C ILE A 489 -23.17 32.50 -8.18
N SER A 490 -24.15 32.28 -9.07
CA SER A 490 -24.59 33.28 -10.04
C SER A 490 -25.18 34.55 -9.38
N PHE A 491 -25.77 34.43 -8.18
CA PHE A 491 -26.30 35.56 -7.41
C PHE A 491 -25.25 36.32 -6.60
N LEU A 492 -24.01 35.80 -6.50
CA LEU A 492 -22.93 36.47 -5.76
C LEU A 492 -22.23 37.56 -6.60
N PRO A 493 -21.76 38.65 -5.97
CA PRO A 493 -20.87 39.63 -6.60
C PRO A 493 -19.63 38.95 -7.20
N ILE A 494 -19.14 39.45 -8.34
CA ILE A 494 -18.00 38.88 -9.10
C ILE A 494 -16.77 38.64 -8.21
N SER A 495 -16.50 39.54 -7.27
CA SER A 495 -15.38 39.44 -6.32
C SER A 495 -15.45 38.23 -5.38
N LEU A 496 -16.64 37.69 -5.12
CA LEU A 496 -16.87 36.55 -4.22
C LEU A 496 -17.06 35.22 -4.95
N ARG A 497 -17.43 35.25 -6.25
CA ARG A 497 -17.67 34.03 -7.05
C ARG A 497 -16.50 33.07 -7.03
N PHE A 498 -15.30 33.55 -7.38
CA PHE A 498 -14.08 32.72 -7.40
C PHE A 498 -13.71 32.14 -6.02
N THR A 499 -14.06 32.86 -4.94
CA THR A 499 -13.78 32.38 -3.57
C THR A 499 -14.73 31.26 -3.19
N VAL A 500 -16.02 31.42 -3.48
CA VAL A 500 -17.07 30.44 -3.17
C VAL A 500 -16.97 29.21 -4.06
N GLU A 501 -16.70 29.39 -5.35
CA GLU A 501 -16.45 28.30 -6.31
C GLU A 501 -15.26 27.43 -5.87
N ARG A 502 -14.17 28.06 -5.38
CA ARG A 502 -13.01 27.35 -4.83
C ARG A 502 -13.34 26.58 -3.53
N VAL A 503 -14.35 27.00 -2.77
CA VAL A 503 -14.83 26.26 -1.59
C VAL A 503 -15.70 25.09 -2.02
N PHE A 504 -16.60 25.29 -2.98
CA PHE A 504 -17.45 24.22 -3.50
C PHE A 504 -16.66 23.14 -4.22
N ASN A 505 -15.67 23.49 -5.04
CA ASN A 505 -14.77 22.51 -5.67
C ASN A 505 -13.91 21.72 -4.65
N LYS A 506 -13.96 22.04 -3.35
CA LYS A 506 -13.33 21.29 -2.27
C LYS A 506 -14.31 20.46 -1.44
N LEU A 507 -15.60 20.50 -1.76
CA LEU A 507 -16.58 19.63 -1.16
C LEU A 507 -16.46 18.20 -1.73
N PRO A 508 -16.86 17.17 -0.96
CA PRO A 508 -16.85 15.78 -1.42
C PRO A 508 -17.65 15.61 -2.72
N VAL A 509 -17.12 14.79 -3.64
CA VAL A 509 -17.72 14.58 -4.97
C VAL A 509 -19.09 13.90 -4.90
N GLU A 510 -19.32 13.13 -3.83
CA GLU A 510 -20.56 12.47 -3.44
C GLU A 510 -21.72 13.46 -3.27
N LEU A 511 -21.43 14.74 -3.02
CA LEU A 511 -22.48 15.77 -2.98
C LEU A 511 -23.01 16.14 -4.36
N TYR A 512 -22.28 15.84 -5.45
CA TYR A 512 -22.62 16.27 -6.81
C TYR A 512 -23.23 15.16 -7.66
N GLY A 513 -22.91 13.90 -7.37
CA GLY A 513 -23.44 12.73 -8.04
C GLY A 513 -22.67 11.48 -7.61
N GLU A 514 -23.24 10.32 -7.89
CA GLU A 514 -22.64 9.03 -7.59
C GLU A 514 -22.83 8.06 -8.76
N SER A 515 -21.85 7.20 -8.99
CA SER A 515 -21.96 6.07 -9.90
C SER A 515 -21.86 4.76 -9.12
N GLY A 516 -22.52 3.71 -9.58
CA GLY A 516 -22.29 2.37 -9.04
C GLY A 516 -20.81 1.99 -9.20
N PRO A 517 -20.16 1.39 -8.19
CA PRO A 517 -18.78 1.00 -8.33
C PRO A 517 -18.63 -0.15 -9.33
N SER A 518 -17.45 -0.24 -9.92
CA SER A 518 -17.05 -1.36 -10.75
C SER A 518 -16.72 -2.59 -9.89
N GLY A 519 -16.81 -3.78 -10.51
CA GLY A 519 -16.49 -5.05 -9.86
C GLY A 519 -15.00 -5.21 -9.48
N PRO A 520 -14.65 -6.26 -8.73
CA PRO A 520 -13.30 -6.46 -8.19
C PRO A 520 -12.14 -6.38 -9.21
N LYS A 521 -12.36 -6.82 -10.45
CA LYS A 521 -11.31 -6.84 -11.50
C LYS A 521 -11.01 -5.47 -12.14
N GLU A 522 -11.87 -4.47 -11.93
CA GLU A 522 -11.67 -3.10 -12.42
C GLU A 522 -11.02 -2.18 -11.37
N LYS A 523 -10.82 -2.70 -10.15
CA LYS A 523 -10.25 -1.95 -9.04
C LYS A 523 -8.74 -2.21 -8.98
N ASP A 524 -7.97 -1.13 -8.95
CA ASP A 524 -6.51 -1.18 -8.86
C ASP A 524 -6.06 -1.67 -7.47
N ASN A 525 -5.04 -2.53 -7.42
CA ASN A 525 -4.41 -2.92 -6.16
C ASN A 525 -3.62 -1.73 -5.64
N TRP A 526 -3.40 -1.82 -4.35
CA TRP A 526 -3.07 -0.73 -3.49
C TRP A 526 -1.80 0.07 -3.85
N VAL A 527 -0.75 -0.56 -4.37
CA VAL A 527 0.51 0.15 -4.69
C VAL A 527 0.51 0.72 -6.12
N GLY A 528 -0.64 0.70 -6.79
CA GLY A 528 -0.76 0.98 -8.22
C GLY A 528 -0.15 -0.16 -9.05
N ASP A 529 -0.18 -1.37 -8.51
CA ASP A 529 0.46 -2.56 -9.04
C ASP A 529 -0.45 -3.31 -10.02
N GLU A 530 -1.30 -2.63 -10.80
CA GLU A 530 -2.30 -3.32 -11.62
C GLU A 530 -2.58 -2.75 -13.00
N ARG A 531 -2.61 -1.42 -13.18
CA ARG A 531 -2.82 -0.88 -14.52
C ARG A 531 -1.52 -0.93 -15.31
N SER A 532 -1.39 -1.98 -16.12
CA SER A 532 -0.45 -2.05 -17.24
C SER A 532 -0.73 -0.97 -18.27
#